data_AF-S0JHH6-F1
#
_entry.id   AF-S0JHH6-F1
#
_cell.length_a   1.000
_cell.length_b   1.000
_cell.length_c   1.000
_cell.angle_alpha   90.00
_cell.angle_beta   90.00
_cell.angle_gamma   90.00
#
_symmetry.space_group_name_H-M   'P 1'
#
loop_
_entity.id
_entity.type
_entity.pdbx_description
1 polymer ?
#
loop_
_entity_poly.entity_id
_entity_poly.type
_entity_poly.pdbx_seq_one_letter_code
_entity_poly.pdbx_strand_id
1 'polypeptide(L)'
;MVNTELQKEKNYLSQVYHQLLQTEQALQSLVQNTKEEGLNSLREMSKDISLNFDSVLDNLDTFSMLEMKNREIDQMNIRIQSSERTLQQVQQLLKSPYFGKVTLTFVGEETPDAFYFDRYNFTNETGETMIFDWRSPIAETYYNNLFPINHCRYI
;
A
#
# COMPACT_ATOMS: atom_id res chain seq x y z
N MET A 1 -6.88 37.34 -14.75
CA MET A 1 -5.97 36.69 -13.79
C MET A 1 -6.25 35.20 -13.88
N VAL A 2 -5.39 34.45 -14.57
CA VAL A 2 -5.55 33.00 -14.69
C VAL A 2 -5.34 32.39 -13.31
N ASN A 3 -6.23 31.49 -12.94
CA ASN A 3 -6.54 31.02 -11.60
C ASN A 3 -5.36 30.24 -10.96
N THR A 4 -4.51 30.92 -10.18
CA THR A 4 -3.25 30.39 -9.62
C THR A 4 -3.45 29.14 -8.77
N GLU A 5 -4.54 29.08 -7.99
CA GLU A 5 -4.87 27.91 -7.17
C GLU A 5 -5.27 26.71 -8.03
N LEU A 6 -6.08 26.92 -9.08
CA LEU A 6 -6.40 25.84 -10.02
C LEU A 6 -5.15 25.27 -10.69
N GLN A 7 -4.15 26.11 -10.99
CA GLN A 7 -2.90 25.63 -11.55
C GLN A 7 -2.08 24.82 -10.54
N LYS A 8 -2.01 25.25 -9.28
CA LYS A 8 -1.38 24.48 -8.21
C LYS A 8 -2.05 23.12 -8.03
N GLU A 9 -3.38 23.06 -8.02
CA GLU A 9 -4.09 21.79 -7.88
C GLU A 9 -3.92 20.86 -9.07
N LYS A 10 -3.87 21.40 -10.29
CA LYS A 10 -3.55 20.59 -11.49
C LYS A 10 -2.14 20.00 -11.40
N ASN A 11 -1.18 20.78 -10.95
CA ASN A 11 0.20 20.32 -10.78
C ASN A 11 0.28 19.22 -9.71
N TYR A 12 -0.36 19.42 -8.56
CA TYR A 12 -0.40 18.43 -7.49
C TYR A 12 -1.10 17.14 -7.94
N LEU A 13 -2.26 17.26 -8.60
CA LEU A 13 -2.96 16.12 -9.18
C LEU A 13 -2.07 15.34 -10.16
N SER A 14 -1.35 16.06 -11.03
CA SER A 14 -0.41 15.44 -11.96
C SER A 14 0.70 14.68 -11.24
N GLN A 15 1.24 15.24 -10.16
CA GLN A 15 2.27 14.59 -9.34
C GLN A 15 1.74 13.32 -8.67
N VAL A 16 0.58 13.39 -8.02
CA VAL A 16 -0.09 12.24 -7.38
C VAL A 16 -0.35 11.15 -8.42
N TYR A 17 -0.88 11.52 -9.59
CA TYR A 17 -1.19 10.58 -10.66
C TYR A 17 0.06 9.87 -11.18
N HIS A 18 1.17 10.59 -11.38
CA HIS A 18 2.43 9.97 -11.77
C HIS A 18 2.95 8.98 -10.71
N GLN A 19 2.86 9.33 -9.43
CA GLN A 19 3.28 8.44 -8.35
C GLN A 19 2.39 7.19 -8.26
N LEU A 20 1.08 7.34 -8.47
CA LEU A 20 0.15 6.21 -8.54
C LEU A 20 0.48 5.26 -9.70
N LEU A 21 0.81 5.78 -10.88
CA LEU A 21 1.22 4.96 -12.03
C LEU A 21 2.51 4.18 -11.76
N GLN A 22 3.52 4.83 -11.18
CA GLN A 22 4.77 4.17 -10.80
C GLN A 22 4.50 3.06 -9.78
N THR A 23 3.67 3.34 -8.78
CA THR A 23 3.28 2.35 -7.76
C THR A 23 2.50 1.18 -8.37
N GLU A 24 1.58 1.45 -9.31
CA GLU A 24 0.84 0.40 -10.03
C GLU A 24 1.79 -0.54 -10.76
N GLN A 25 2.73 0.02 -11.54
CA GLN A 25 3.71 -0.75 -12.28
C GLN A 25 4.58 -1.60 -11.34
N ALA A 26 5.08 -1.00 -10.25
CA ALA A 26 5.90 -1.70 -9.26
C ALA A 26 5.13 -2.86 -8.60
N LEU A 27 3.86 -2.65 -8.22
CA LEU A 27 3.01 -3.68 -7.63
C LEU A 27 2.70 -4.81 -8.62
N GLN A 28 2.43 -4.48 -9.89
CA GLN A 28 2.19 -5.48 -10.93
C GLN A 28 3.43 -6.37 -11.13
N SER A 29 4.62 -5.77 -11.25
CA SER A 29 5.87 -6.52 -11.35
C SER A 29 6.14 -7.36 -10.10
N LEU A 30 5.91 -6.81 -8.90
CA LEU A 30 6.06 -7.56 -7.66
C LEU A 30 5.16 -8.79 -7.61
N VAL A 31 3.86 -8.62 -7.91
CA VAL A 31 2.89 -9.72 -7.91
C VAL A 31 3.27 -10.80 -8.93
N GLN A 32 3.72 -10.41 -10.13
CA GLN A 32 4.16 -11.36 -11.15
C GLN A 32 5.41 -12.14 -10.72
N ASN A 33 6.45 -11.44 -10.25
CA ASN A 33 7.70 -12.06 -9.85
C ASN A 33 7.50 -13.00 -8.66
N THR A 34 6.76 -12.58 -7.63
CA THR A 34 6.51 -13.45 -6.45
C THR A 34 5.66 -14.68 -6.82
N LYS A 35 4.75 -14.57 -7.80
CA LYS A 35 4.01 -15.74 -8.32
C LYS A 35 4.94 -16.72 -9.04
N GLU A 36 5.85 -16.21 -9.87
CA GLU A 36 6.83 -17.04 -10.57
C GLU A 36 7.79 -17.73 -9.60
N GLU A 37 8.30 -16.99 -8.60
CA GLU A 37 9.11 -17.54 -7.51
C GLU A 37 8.38 -18.67 -6.78
N GLY A 38 7.12 -18.45 -6.38
CA GLY A 38 6.33 -19.49 -5.70
C GLY A 38 6.11 -20.73 -6.56
N LEU A 39 5.87 -20.57 -7.87
CA LEU A 39 5.77 -21.71 -8.81
C LEU A 39 7.09 -22.48 -8.94
N ASN A 40 8.23 -21.78 -8.94
CA ASN A 40 9.54 -22.42 -8.98
C ASN A 40 9.85 -23.15 -7.66
N SER A 41 9.55 -22.55 -6.51
CA SER A 41 9.67 -23.22 -5.20
C SER A 41 8.84 -24.50 -5.12
N LEU A 42 7.62 -24.50 -5.67
CA LEU A 42 6.78 -25.70 -5.76
C LEU A 42 7.40 -26.80 -6.65
N ARG A 43 8.02 -26.42 -7.78
CA ARG A 43 8.72 -27.37 -8.68
C ARG A 43 9.95 -27.97 -8.01
N GLU A 44 10.75 -27.15 -7.33
CA GLU A 44 11.93 -27.61 -6.57
C GLU A 44 11.52 -28.56 -5.45
N MET A 45 10.50 -28.18 -4.66
CA MET A 45 9.96 -29.05 -3.60
C MET A 45 9.51 -30.40 -4.15
N SER A 46 8.80 -30.42 -5.29
CA SER A 46 8.35 -31.66 -5.94
C SER A 46 9.53 -32.56 -6.37
N LYS A 47 10.61 -31.95 -6.89
CA LYS A 47 11.83 -32.67 -7.27
C LYS A 47 12.55 -33.22 -6.05
N ASP A 48 12.69 -32.45 -4.98
CA ASP A 48 13.38 -32.87 -3.75
C ASP A 48 12.62 -33.99 -3.04
N ILE A 49 11.27 -33.93 -3.01
CA ILE A 49 10.41 -35.04 -2.60
C ILE A 49 10.72 -36.27 -3.46
N SER A 50 10.65 -36.13 -4.79
CA SER A 50 10.87 -37.25 -5.70
C SER A 50 12.24 -37.94 -5.50
N LEU A 51 13.28 -37.21 -5.13
CA LEU A 51 14.64 -37.75 -4.91
C LEU A 51 14.81 -38.40 -3.52
N ASN A 52 14.18 -37.84 -2.49
CA ASN A 52 14.35 -38.30 -1.11
C ASN A 52 13.48 -39.53 -0.76
N PHE A 53 12.44 -39.82 -1.53
CA PHE A 53 11.61 -41.02 -1.32
C PHE A 53 12.26 -42.34 -1.79
N ASP A 54 13.46 -42.30 -2.38
CA ASP A 54 14.22 -43.50 -2.76
C ASP A 54 14.94 -44.19 -1.58
N SER A 55 14.97 -43.59 -0.38
CA SER A 55 15.51 -44.19 0.85
C SER A 55 14.58 -43.96 2.06
N VAL A 56 14.01 -45.04 2.58
CA VAL A 56 12.97 -45.05 3.65
C VAL A 56 13.48 -44.59 5.04
N LEU A 57 14.78 -44.33 5.22
CA LEU A 57 15.38 -44.09 6.55
C LEU A 57 15.34 -42.62 7.06
N ASP A 58 15.11 -41.61 6.20
CA ASP A 58 15.25 -40.16 6.55
C ASP A 58 13.90 -39.40 6.68
N ASN A 59 12.86 -40.04 7.22
CA ASN A 59 11.50 -39.46 7.23
C ASN A 59 11.31 -38.21 8.10
N LEU A 60 12.07 -38.05 9.20
CA LEU A 60 11.93 -36.91 10.12
C LEU A 60 12.52 -35.61 9.55
N ASP A 61 13.71 -35.70 8.95
CA ASP A 61 14.38 -34.56 8.31
C ASP A 61 13.61 -34.13 7.06
N THR A 62 13.11 -35.11 6.28
CA THR A 62 12.22 -34.85 5.13
C THR A 62 10.94 -34.14 5.57
N PHE A 63 10.29 -34.60 6.64
CA PHE A 63 9.08 -33.97 7.16
C PHE A 63 9.33 -32.52 7.62
N SER A 64 10.42 -32.29 8.36
CA SER A 64 10.80 -30.96 8.83
C SER A 64 11.08 -30.00 7.65
N MET A 65 11.75 -30.47 6.61
CA MET A 65 12.01 -29.70 5.40
C MET A 65 10.71 -29.32 4.66
N LEU A 66 9.76 -30.26 4.57
CA LEU A 66 8.44 -30.01 3.96
C LEU A 66 7.64 -28.96 4.72
N GLU A 67 7.61 -29.03 6.05
CA GLU A 67 6.94 -28.02 6.86
C GLU A 67 7.56 -26.63 6.67
N MET A 68 8.89 -26.54 6.63
CA MET A 68 9.58 -25.27 6.37
C MET A 68 9.19 -24.68 5.01
N LYS A 69 9.15 -25.50 3.96
CA LYS A 69 8.78 -25.05 2.61
C LYS A 69 7.32 -24.63 2.50
N ASN A 70 6.41 -25.33 3.17
CA ASN A 70 5.00 -24.92 3.22
C ASN A 70 4.85 -23.53 3.87
N ARG A 71 5.57 -23.27 4.97
CA ARG A 71 5.55 -21.93 5.62
C ARG A 71 6.08 -20.83 4.71
N GLU A 72 7.13 -21.11 3.93
CA GLU A 72 7.68 -20.17 2.94
C GLU A 72 6.63 -19.83 1.86
N ILE A 73 5.94 -20.83 1.33
CA ILE A 73 4.86 -20.65 0.35
C ILE A 73 3.68 -19.87 0.94
N ASP A 74 3.29 -20.16 2.18
CA ASP A 74 2.22 -19.43 2.86
C ASP A 74 2.56 -17.94 3.04
N GLN A 75 3.81 -17.62 3.37
CA GLN A 75 4.28 -16.24 3.45
C GLN A 75 4.24 -15.54 2.08
N MET A 76 4.64 -16.22 1.01
CA MET A 76 4.53 -15.70 -0.36
C MET A 76 3.07 -15.40 -0.72
N ASN A 77 2.15 -16.32 -0.41
CA ASN A 77 0.72 -16.14 -0.68
C ASN A 77 0.12 -14.94 0.06
N ILE A 78 0.46 -14.75 1.34
CA ILE A 78 0.03 -13.58 2.12
C ILE A 78 0.55 -12.29 1.47
N ARG A 79 1.82 -12.27 1.04
CA ARG A 79 2.43 -11.10 0.38
C ARG A 79 1.75 -10.78 -0.94
N ILE A 80 1.48 -11.79 -1.77
CA ILE A 80 0.74 -11.64 -3.03
C ILE A 80 -0.65 -11.08 -2.76
N GLN A 81 -1.40 -11.67 -1.83
CA GLN A 81 -2.75 -11.23 -1.51
C GLN A 81 -2.78 -9.77 -1.02
N SER A 82 -1.84 -9.39 -0.16
CA SER A 82 -1.71 -8.00 0.30
C SER A 82 -1.39 -7.06 -0.86
N SER A 83 -0.43 -7.43 -1.72
CA SER A 83 -0.01 -6.62 -2.86
C SER A 83 -1.13 -6.45 -3.89
N GLU A 84 -1.91 -7.51 -4.16
CA GLU A 84 -3.08 -7.45 -5.03
C GLU A 84 -4.17 -6.53 -4.48
N ARG A 85 -4.41 -6.53 -3.16
CA ARG A 85 -5.35 -5.60 -2.52
C ARG A 85 -4.87 -4.16 -2.67
N THR A 86 -3.59 -3.88 -2.42
CA THR A 86 -3.02 -2.53 -2.61
C THR A 86 -3.09 -2.11 -4.08
N LEU A 87 -2.80 -3.02 -5.02
CA LEU A 87 -2.92 -2.76 -6.45
C LEU A 87 -4.34 -2.37 -6.84
N GLN A 88 -5.35 -3.09 -6.34
CA GLN A 88 -6.75 -2.74 -6.56
C GLN A 88 -7.10 -1.35 -6.01
N GLN A 89 -6.56 -0.97 -4.85
CA GLN A 89 -6.76 0.38 -4.28
C GLN A 89 -6.14 1.46 -5.17
N VAL A 90 -4.88 1.28 -5.59
CA VAL A 90 -4.18 2.18 -6.51
C VAL A 90 -4.95 2.34 -7.83
N GLN A 91 -5.45 1.24 -8.39
CA GLN A 91 -6.27 1.26 -9.62
C GLN A 91 -7.58 2.03 -9.48
N GLN A 92 -8.17 2.07 -8.29
CA GLN A 92 -9.35 2.89 -8.04
C GLN A 92 -8.96 4.36 -7.89
N LEU A 93 -7.86 4.67 -7.19
CA LEU A 93 -7.33 6.02 -7.06
C LEU A 93 -6.90 6.61 -8.42
N LEU A 94 -6.37 5.80 -9.35
CA LEU A 94 -6.04 6.26 -10.70
C LEU A 94 -7.26 6.79 -11.48
N LYS A 95 -8.48 6.35 -11.15
CA LYS A 95 -9.71 6.88 -11.78
C LYS A 95 -10.11 8.24 -11.21
N SER A 96 -9.91 8.42 -9.91
CA SER A 96 -10.24 9.63 -9.16
C SER A 96 -9.37 9.66 -7.89
N PRO A 97 -8.23 10.37 -7.88
CA PRO A 97 -7.26 10.25 -6.79
C PRO A 97 -7.75 10.75 -5.43
N TYR A 98 -8.57 11.78 -5.41
CA TYR A 98 -9.17 12.34 -4.19
C TYR A 98 -10.43 13.13 -4.54
N PHE A 99 -11.37 13.20 -3.61
CA PHE A 99 -12.61 13.99 -3.78
C PHE A 99 -12.59 15.30 -2.98
N GLY A 100 -11.72 15.42 -1.98
CA GLY A 100 -11.73 16.55 -1.04
C GLY A 100 -10.33 17.02 -0.67
N LYS A 101 -10.24 18.30 -0.33
CA LYS A 101 -9.05 18.96 0.21
C LYS A 101 -9.46 19.81 1.42
N VAL A 102 -8.67 19.73 2.49
CA VAL A 102 -8.72 20.70 3.61
C VAL A 102 -7.37 21.35 3.74
N THR A 103 -7.36 22.63 4.06
CA THR A 103 -6.15 23.37 4.39
C THR A 103 -6.17 23.68 5.88
N LEU A 104 -5.15 23.24 6.62
CA LEU A 104 -5.05 23.41 8.07
C LEU A 104 -3.82 24.24 8.41
N THR A 105 -3.91 25.06 9.45
CA THR A 105 -2.74 25.72 10.05
C THR A 105 -2.64 25.23 11.49
N PHE A 106 -1.56 24.52 11.81
CA PHE A 106 -1.36 24.02 13.17
C PHE A 106 -0.87 25.13 14.10
N VAL A 107 -1.13 24.95 15.40
CA VAL A 107 -0.73 25.92 16.41
C VAL A 107 0.80 26.01 16.45
N GLY A 108 1.33 27.21 16.16
CA GLY A 108 2.77 27.46 16.13
C GLY A 108 3.38 27.40 14.73
N GLU A 109 2.60 27.10 13.70
CA GLU A 109 3.03 27.14 12.31
C GLU A 109 2.51 28.39 11.59
N GLU A 110 3.36 29.00 10.76
CA GLU A 110 2.99 30.17 9.94
C GLU A 110 2.40 29.76 8.59
N THR A 111 2.72 28.55 8.11
CA THR A 111 2.33 28.06 6.80
C THR A 111 1.19 27.05 6.92
N PRO A 112 0.11 27.22 6.13
CA PRO A 112 -0.94 26.22 6.08
C PRO A 112 -0.53 24.98 5.27
N ASP A 113 -0.92 23.81 5.75
CA ASP A 113 -0.74 22.51 5.10
C ASP A 113 -2.01 22.03 4.41
N ALA A 114 -1.84 21.37 3.26
CA ALA A 114 -2.92 20.81 2.47
C ALA A 114 -3.06 19.31 2.70
N PHE A 115 -4.28 18.88 3.06
CA PHE A 115 -4.64 17.49 3.27
C PHE A 115 -5.68 17.06 2.23
N TYR A 116 -5.39 16.01 1.48
CA TYR A 116 -6.24 15.46 0.43
C TYR A 116 -6.89 14.16 0.90
N PHE A 117 -8.17 13.96 0.60
CA PHE A 117 -8.95 12.84 1.14
C PHE A 117 -9.59 11.98 0.06
N ASP A 118 -9.52 10.66 0.26
CA ASP A 118 -10.25 9.65 -0.51
C ASP A 118 -10.64 8.44 0.37
N ARG A 119 -11.27 7.43 -0.23
CA ARG A 119 -11.59 6.13 0.38
C ARG A 119 -10.35 5.34 0.79
N TYR A 120 -9.26 5.48 0.04
CA TYR A 120 -8.02 4.76 0.30
C TYR A 120 -6.91 5.75 0.61
N ASN A 121 -6.05 5.37 1.56
CA ASN A 121 -4.82 6.12 1.77
C ASN A 121 -3.84 5.82 0.62
N PHE A 122 -2.97 6.78 0.33
CA PHE A 122 -1.86 6.61 -0.58
C PHE A 122 -0.62 7.31 -0.02
N THR A 123 0.44 6.53 0.12
CA THR A 123 1.75 6.99 0.57
C THR A 123 2.74 6.71 -0.54
N ASN A 124 3.54 7.72 -0.89
CA ASN A 124 4.55 7.58 -1.93
C ASN A 124 5.76 6.76 -1.44
N GLU A 125 6.71 6.52 -2.33
CA GLU A 125 7.91 5.74 -2.02
C GLU A 125 8.80 6.40 -0.95
N THR A 126 8.72 7.72 -0.75
CA THR A 126 9.47 8.44 0.29
C THR A 126 8.81 8.39 1.67
N GLY A 127 7.65 7.75 1.79
CA GLY A 127 6.89 7.66 3.04
C GLY A 127 5.98 8.87 3.31
N GLU A 128 5.83 9.78 2.36
CA GLU A 128 4.92 10.91 2.45
C GLU A 128 3.50 10.48 2.05
N THR A 129 2.54 10.69 2.96
CA THR A 129 1.13 10.44 2.67
C THR A 129 0.58 11.56 1.80
N MET A 130 0.25 11.23 0.55
CA MET A 130 -0.31 12.18 -0.41
C MET A 130 -1.85 12.20 -0.36
N ILE A 131 -2.48 11.07 -0.03
CA ILE A 131 -3.94 10.95 0.11
C ILE A 131 -4.26 10.27 1.43
N PHE A 132 -5.13 10.87 2.22
CA PHE A 132 -5.60 10.38 3.49
C PHE A 132 -6.93 9.63 3.34
N ASP A 133 -7.09 8.56 4.11
CA ASP A 133 -8.37 7.88 4.24
C ASP A 133 -9.37 8.80 4.96
N TRP A 134 -10.56 9.02 4.38
CA TRP A 134 -11.60 9.86 4.98
C TRP A 134 -12.13 9.36 6.33
N ARG A 135 -11.79 8.13 6.73
CA ARG A 135 -12.12 7.56 8.05
C ARG A 135 -11.01 7.77 9.09
N SER A 136 -9.88 8.36 8.69
CA SER A 136 -8.81 8.69 9.62
C SER A 136 -9.24 9.81 10.57
N PRO A 137 -8.70 9.88 11.80
CA PRO A 137 -9.09 10.92 12.76
C PRO A 137 -8.85 12.35 12.24
N ILE A 138 -7.83 12.57 11.40
CA ILE A 138 -7.57 13.88 10.79
C ILE A 138 -8.70 14.32 9.84
N ALA A 139 -9.44 13.38 9.24
CA ALA A 139 -10.58 13.68 8.38
C ALA A 139 -11.80 14.21 9.16
N GLU A 140 -11.81 14.13 10.50
CA GLU A 140 -12.81 14.82 11.31
C GLU A 140 -12.82 16.33 11.01
N THR A 141 -11.66 16.91 10.67
CA THR A 141 -11.55 18.32 10.26
C THR A 141 -12.36 18.65 9.02
N TYR A 142 -12.53 17.69 8.10
CA TYR A 142 -13.32 17.85 6.87
C TYR A 142 -14.82 17.88 7.16
N TYR A 143 -15.30 17.09 8.13
CA TYR A 143 -16.73 16.97 8.44
C TYR A 143 -17.21 17.97 9.50
N ASN A 144 -16.40 18.25 10.51
CA ASN A 144 -16.86 18.98 11.69
C ASN A 144 -16.55 20.47 11.66
N ASN A 145 -15.71 20.99 10.74
CA ASN A 145 -15.29 22.41 10.70
C ASN A 145 -14.86 22.98 12.09
N LEU A 146 -14.49 22.12 13.04
CA LEU A 146 -14.26 22.49 14.43
C LEU A 146 -12.80 22.88 14.64
N PHE A 147 -12.40 24.09 14.27
CA PHE A 147 -11.35 24.85 14.98
C PHE A 147 -11.63 26.35 14.77
N PRO A 148 -11.77 27.13 15.85
CA PRO A 148 -10.76 27.28 16.89
C PRO A 148 -11.27 26.82 18.27
N ILE A 149 -10.40 26.27 19.11
CA ILE A 149 -10.31 26.45 20.58
C ILE A 149 -9.34 25.38 21.12
N ASN A 150 -8.46 25.85 22.00
CA ASN A 150 -7.51 25.11 22.82
C ASN A 150 -7.98 23.72 23.29
N HIS A 151 -7.04 22.76 23.28
CA HIS A 151 -7.09 21.42 23.88
C HIS A 151 -7.74 20.31 23.03
N CYS A 152 -6.96 19.73 22.12
CA CYS A 152 -7.16 18.34 21.73
C CYS A 152 -6.33 17.43 22.64
N ARG A 153 -7.01 16.67 23.50
CA ARG A 153 -6.45 15.52 24.21
C ARG A 153 -7.23 14.29 23.76
N TYR A 154 -6.56 13.36 23.07
CA TYR A 154 -7.08 12.02 22.86
C TYR A 154 -7.04 11.27 24.21
N ILE A 155 -8.14 10.63 24.57
CA ILE A 155 -8.22 9.64 25.67
C ILE A 155 -7.83 8.29 25.09
#